data_AF-A0A2N2S6F5-F1
#
_entry.id   AF-A0A2N2S6F5-F1
#
_cell.length_a   1.000
_cell.length_b   1.000
_cell.length_c   1.000
_cell.angle_alpha   90.00
_cell.angle_beta   90.00
_cell.angle_gamma   90.00
#
_symmetry.space_group_name_H-M   'P 1'
#
loop_
_entity.id
_entity.type
_entity.pdbx_description
1 polymer ?
#
loop_
_entity_poly.entity_id
_entity_poly.type
_entity_poly.pdbx_seq_one_letter_code
_entity_poly.pdbx_strand_id
1 'polypeptide(L)'
;MKRYLILILILCNPAIVLAEEVRAPSVEENLREMDKDRNGIVTASEVRAYLQSKHGKDYEKGILDKLQSTERGASCGTSFAQSFF
;
A
#
# COMPACT_ATOMS: atom_id res chain seq x y z
N MET A 1 7.42 -50.87 -19.62
CA MET A 1 6.37 -49.98 -19.10
C MET A 1 6.88 -48.81 -18.24
N LYS A 2 8.02 -48.93 -17.54
CA LYS A 2 8.60 -47.83 -16.72
C LYS A 2 9.03 -46.57 -17.49
N ARG A 3 9.38 -46.67 -18.78
CA ARG A 3 9.83 -45.52 -19.60
C ARG A 3 8.70 -44.51 -19.88
N TYR A 4 7.46 -44.97 -19.98
CA TYR A 4 6.30 -44.09 -20.17
C TYR A 4 5.83 -43.42 -18.87
N LEU A 5 6.19 -43.98 -17.71
CA LEU A 5 5.83 -43.45 -16.40
C LEU A 5 6.54 -42.12 -16.08
N ILE A 6 7.79 -41.96 -16.56
CA ILE A 6 8.56 -40.71 -16.40
C ILE A 6 7.99 -39.59 -17.29
N LEU A 7 7.55 -39.92 -18.51
CA LEU A 7 6.95 -38.97 -19.46
C LEU A 7 5.59 -38.43 -18.97
N ILE A 8 4.79 -39.26 -18.30
CA ILE A 8 3.49 -38.86 -17.74
C ILE A 8 3.67 -37.92 -16.54
N LEU A 9 4.70 -38.12 -15.71
CA LEU A 9 4.99 -37.25 -14.57
C LEU A 9 5.43 -35.83 -14.96
N ILE A 10 6.11 -35.69 -16.10
CA ILE A 10 6.56 -34.38 -16.63
C ILE A 10 5.41 -33.61 -17.29
N LEU A 11 4.49 -34.31 -17.96
CA LEU A 11 3.33 -33.70 -18.63
C LEU A 11 2.18 -33.34 -17.67
N CYS A 12 2.13 -33.93 -16.47
CA CYS A 12 1.02 -33.79 -15.53
C CYS A 12 1.24 -32.74 -14.43
N ASN A 13 2.33 -31.96 -14.47
CA ASN A 13 2.61 -30.95 -13.44
C ASN A 13 2.67 -29.53 -14.02
N PRO A 14 1.53 -28.94 -14.43
CA PRO A 14 1.47 -27.55 -14.87
C PRO A 14 1.79 -26.56 -13.73
N ALA A 15 1.91 -27.04 -12.48
CA ALA A 15 2.14 -26.21 -11.30
C ALA A 15 3.52 -25.51 -11.29
N ILE A 16 4.51 -25.98 -12.04
CA ILE A 16 5.85 -25.35 -12.07
C ILE A 16 5.83 -24.04 -12.90
N VAL A 17 4.86 -23.85 -13.79
CA VAL A 17 4.81 -22.69 -14.70
C VAL A 17 4.10 -21.47 -14.09
N LEU A 18 3.47 -21.61 -12.92
CA LEU A 18 2.83 -20.50 -12.19
C LEU A 18 3.70 -19.97 -11.05
N ALA A 19 5.01 -19.85 -11.29
CA ALA A 19 5.80 -18.90 -10.51
C ALA A 19 5.41 -17.50 -11.00
N GLU A 20 4.23 -17.04 -10.59
CA GLU A 20 3.90 -15.62 -10.61
C GLU A 20 4.96 -14.96 -9.74
N GLU A 21 5.89 -14.21 -10.34
CA GLU A 21 6.74 -13.33 -9.59
C GLU A 21 5.81 -12.43 -8.79
N VAL A 22 5.72 -12.67 -7.48
CA VAL A 22 5.05 -11.77 -6.54
C VAL A 22 5.93 -10.53 -6.49
N ARG A 23 5.85 -9.69 -7.52
CA ARG A 23 6.42 -8.35 -7.51
C ARG A 23 5.63 -7.61 -6.47
N ALA A 24 6.33 -7.08 -5.48
CA ALA A 24 5.73 -6.13 -4.57
C ALA A 24 5.03 -5.04 -5.42
N PRO A 25 3.78 -4.67 -5.07
CA PRO A 25 3.05 -3.68 -5.85
C PRO A 25 3.89 -2.41 -5.95
N SER A 26 3.92 -1.84 -7.16
CA SER A 26 4.55 -0.54 -7.39
C SER A 26 4.00 0.49 -6.41
N VAL A 27 4.83 1.46 -6.03
CA VAL A 27 4.38 2.61 -5.24
C VAL A 27 3.21 3.31 -5.93
N GLU A 28 3.24 3.41 -7.25
CA GLU A 28 2.16 3.99 -8.05
C GLU A 28 0.84 3.23 -7.89
N GLU A 29 0.89 1.89 -7.93
CA GLU A 29 -0.31 1.06 -7.78
C GLU A 29 -0.88 1.20 -6.37
N ASN A 30 -0.02 1.23 -5.35
CA ASN A 30 -0.45 1.47 -3.96
C ASN A 30 -1.11 2.86 -3.81
N LEU A 31 -0.55 3.90 -4.43
CA LEU A 31 -1.13 5.25 -4.40
C LEU A 31 -2.51 5.27 -5.09
N ARG A 32 -2.63 4.57 -6.23
CA ARG A 32 -3.88 4.45 -6.97
C ARG A 32 -4.94 3.64 -6.22
N GLU A 33 -4.54 2.61 -5.48
CA GLU A 33 -5.45 1.86 -4.60
C GLU A 33 -5.93 2.70 -3.42
N MET A 34 -5.08 3.61 -2.94
CA MET A 34 -5.30 4.43 -1.75
C MET A 34 -6.16 5.67 -2.04
N ASP A 35 -5.95 6.35 -3.17
CA ASP A 35 -6.76 7.48 -3.64
C ASP A 35 -8.17 7.02 -4.04
N LYS A 36 -9.13 7.10 -3.10
CA LYS A 36 -10.49 6.59 -3.30
C LYS A 36 -11.38 7.59 -4.00
N ASP A 37 -11.15 8.88 -3.78
CA ASP A 37 -11.92 9.93 -4.43
C ASP A 37 -11.37 10.31 -5.81
N ARG A 38 -10.21 9.75 -6.19
CA ARG A 38 -9.54 9.92 -7.49
C ARG A 38 -9.24 11.37 -7.79
N ASN A 39 -8.93 12.14 -6.75
CA ASN A 39 -8.58 13.55 -6.88
C ASN A 39 -7.08 13.74 -7.21
N GLY A 40 -6.29 12.66 -7.23
CA GLY A 40 -4.84 12.68 -7.50
C GLY A 40 -3.97 13.02 -6.29
N ILE A 41 -4.57 13.14 -5.11
CA ILE A 41 -3.94 13.47 -3.83
C ILE A 41 -4.38 12.42 -2.81
N VAL A 42 -3.44 11.99 -1.98
CA VAL A 42 -3.74 11.06 -0.90
C VAL A 42 -3.76 11.83 0.42
N THR A 43 -4.90 11.79 1.11
CA THR A 43 -5.06 12.39 2.44
C THR A 43 -4.66 11.41 3.55
N ALA A 44 -4.31 11.89 4.75
CA ALA A 44 -3.95 11.03 5.88
C ALA A 44 -5.10 10.11 6.31
N SER A 45 -6.34 10.49 6.02
CA SER A 45 -7.52 9.64 6.26
C SER A 45 -7.53 8.44 5.33
N GLU A 46 -7.16 8.64 4.06
CA GLU A 46 -7.02 7.56 3.07
C GLU A 46 -5.80 6.69 3.35
N VAL A 47 -4.67 7.29 3.74
CA VAL A 47 -3.49 6.53 4.23
C VAL A 47 -3.89 5.62 5.39
N ARG A 48 -4.62 6.17 6.37
CA ARG A 48 -5.09 5.41 7.53
C ARG A 48 -6.01 4.26 7.10
N ALA A 49 -6.99 4.53 6.24
CA ALA A 49 -7.91 3.50 5.76
C ALA A 49 -7.18 2.39 4.99
N TYR A 50 -6.23 2.76 4.13
CA TYR A 50 -5.43 1.82 3.36
C TYR A 50 -4.56 0.94 4.25
N LEU A 51 -3.81 1.53 5.18
CA LEU A 51 -2.96 0.78 6.11
C LEU A 51 -3.78 -0.14 7.02
N GLN A 52 -4.95 0.31 7.49
CA GLN A 52 -5.85 -0.52 8.28
C GLN A 52 -6.40 -1.72 7.47
N SER A 53 -6.63 -1.54 6.17
CA SER A 53 -7.09 -2.63 5.30
C SER A 53 -6.03 -3.71 5.08
N LYS A 54 -4.74 -3.37 5.13
CA LYS A 54 -3.63 -4.31 4.90
C LYS A 54 -3.07 -4.92 6.19
N HIS A 55 -2.98 -4.14 7.28
CA HIS A 55 -2.30 -4.54 8.53
C HIS A 55 -3.23 -4.71 9.73
N GLY A 56 -4.51 -4.35 9.60
CA GLY A 56 -5.50 -4.46 10.67
C GLY A 56 -5.78 -3.15 11.40
N LYS A 57 -6.75 -3.20 12.31
CA LYS A 57 -7.24 -2.02 13.03
C LYS A 57 -6.16 -1.43 13.93
N ASP A 58 -6.12 -0.09 14.00
CA ASP A 58 -5.19 0.69 14.84
C ASP A 58 -3.69 0.58 14.48
N TYR A 59 -3.35 0.06 13.29
CA TYR A 59 -1.97 0.06 12.78
C TYR A 59 -1.37 1.47 12.80
N GLU A 60 -0.22 1.63 13.48
CA GLU A 60 0.53 2.88 13.61
C GLU A 60 -0.32 4.10 13.99
N LYS A 61 -1.37 3.89 14.80
CA LYS A 61 -2.36 4.93 15.15
C LYS A 61 -1.71 6.24 15.62
N GLY A 62 -0.71 6.17 16.49
CA GLY A 62 -0.04 7.37 17.03
C GLY A 62 0.73 8.16 15.97
N ILE A 63 1.32 7.50 14.98
CA ILE A 63 1.98 8.17 13.85
C ILE A 63 0.93 8.77 12.93
N LEU A 64 -0.14 8.02 12.62
CA LEU A 64 -1.22 8.50 11.76
C LEU A 64 -2.00 9.67 12.39
N ASP A 65 -2.17 9.69 13.71
CA ASP A 65 -2.77 10.81 14.43
C ASP A 65 -1.89 12.07 14.32
N LYS A 66 -0.57 11.93 14.42
CA LYS A 66 0.38 13.04 14.21
C LYS A 66 0.39 13.52 12.75
N LEU A 67 0.29 12.59 11.79
CA LEU A 67 0.20 12.93 10.37
C LEU A 67 -1.06 13.74 10.10
N GLN A 68 -2.21 13.25 10.59
CA GLN A 68 -3.50 13.94 10.46
C GLN A 68 -3.52 15.29 11.19
N SER A 69 -2.84 15.44 12.32
CA SER A 69 -2.72 16.74 12.99
C SER A 69 -1.86 17.72 12.20
N THR A 70 -0.87 17.22 11.46
CA THR A 70 0.01 18.06 10.62
C THR A 70 -0.72 18.59 9.40
N GLU A 71 -1.57 17.76 8.76
CA GLU A 71 -2.46 18.21 7.68
C GLU A 71 -3.41 19.33 8.12
N ARG A 72 -3.85 19.30 9.38
CA ARG A 72 -4.83 20.26 9.91
C ARG A 72 -4.25 21.58 10.39
N GLY A 73 -2.93 21.74 10.53
CA GLY A 73 -2.38 23.07 10.82
C GLY A 73 -1.10 23.13 11.63
N ALA A 74 0.04 22.75 11.05
CA ALA A 74 1.35 23.14 11.59
C ALA A 74 2.15 24.08 10.66
N SER A 75 1.70 24.36 9.44
CA SER A 75 2.44 25.26 8.54
C SER A 75 2.29 26.74 8.93
N CYS A 76 1.10 27.17 9.39
CA CYS A 76 0.81 28.59 9.69
C CYS A 76 0.78 28.94 11.19
N GLY A 77 1.22 28.04 12.08
CA GLY A 77 1.22 28.25 13.54
C GLY A 77 2.59 28.52 14.16
N THR A 78 3.65 28.62 13.34
CA THR A 78 4.98 28.95 13.85
C THR A 78 5.08 30.45 14.10
N SER A 79 5.74 30.87 15.19
CA SER A 79 5.92 32.30 15.52
C SER A 79 6.63 33.11 14.42
N PHE A 80 7.23 32.46 13.44
CA PHE A 80 7.80 33.08 12.24
C PHE A 80 6.73 33.53 11.22
N ALA A 81 5.55 32.91 11.20
CA ALA A 81 4.46 33.25 10.29
C ALA A 81 3.55 34.40 10.79
N GLN A 82 3.73 34.84 12.05
CA GLN A 82 2.90 35.89 12.67
C GLN A 82 3.47 37.32 12.52
N SER A 83 4.66 37.50 11.94
CA SER A 83 5.34 38.80 11.91
C SER A 83 5.55 39.38 10.50
N PHE A 84 4.56 39.24 9.62
CA PHE A 84 4.44 40.11 8.45
C PHE A 84 3.02 40.66 8.41
N PHE A 85 2.93 41.99 8.53
CA PHE A 85 1.75 42.87 8.66
C PHE A 85 1.31 43.21 10.08
#